data_AF-M5S495-F1
#
_entry.id   AF-M5S495-F1
#
_cell.length_a   1.000
_cell.length_b   1.000
_cell.length_c   1.000
_cell.angle_alpha   90.00
_cell.angle_beta   90.00
_cell.angle_gamma   90.00
#
_symmetry.space_group_name_H-M   'P 1'
#
loop_
_entity.id
_entity.type
_entity.pdbx_description
1 polymer ?
#
loop_
_entity_poly.entity_id
_entity_poly.type
_entity_poly.pdbx_seq_one_letter_code
_entity_poly.pdbx_strand_id
1 'polypeptide(L)'
;MPQIAYCPASKRQGGTIVLFAVLMVVIVGMAAFAVDIGRMQLVRSQLQSAVDAGAIAGGLHLKNNPDDIQGAKAVAESFIAKNKVGFVANVPPETIALETGNWDPNTETFTASNTRASAIHVHAVQNNEPFFFAGIFGQSSFSIPRQAIASAPGIPLDIVMVLDLSSSMGSDGRIEALQQASPEFVTNIELSLKEDRIGVMGYGARKGR
;
A
#
# COMPACT_ATOMS: atom_id res chain seq x y z
N MET A 1 22.00 26.57 90.47
CA MET A 1 21.84 25.55 89.41
C MET A 1 21.68 26.30 88.08
N PRO A 2 22.46 26.02 87.03
CA PRO A 2 22.32 26.73 85.76
C PRO A 2 21.20 26.09 84.94
N GLN A 3 20.38 26.91 84.29
CA GLN A 3 19.40 26.43 83.31
C GLN A 3 20.03 26.42 81.91
N ILE A 4 20.03 25.24 81.28
CA ILE A 4 20.51 25.07 79.91
C ILE A 4 19.36 25.49 78.98
N ALA A 5 19.54 26.60 78.27
CA ALA A 5 18.60 27.05 77.25
C ALA A 5 18.77 26.24 75.96
N TYR A 6 17.75 25.47 75.58
CA TYR A 6 17.71 24.79 74.27
C TYR A 6 17.37 25.82 73.18
N CYS A 7 18.27 25.99 72.21
CA CYS A 7 18.02 26.81 71.03
C CYS A 7 17.11 26.02 70.06
N PRO A 8 15.96 26.56 69.62
CA PRO A 8 15.07 25.83 68.73
C PRO A 8 15.74 25.67 67.35
N ALA A 9 15.90 24.43 66.91
CA ALA A 9 16.40 24.10 65.59
C ALA A 9 15.45 24.70 64.52
N SER A 10 15.97 25.53 63.63
CA SER A 10 15.16 26.17 62.58
C SER A 10 14.58 25.09 61.64
N LYS A 11 13.25 24.90 61.66
CA LYS A 11 12.55 24.05 60.70
C LYS A 11 12.66 24.63 59.30
N ARG A 12 13.65 24.19 58.51
CA ARG A 12 13.75 24.44 57.07
C ARG A 12 13.07 23.33 56.28
N GLN A 13 11.75 23.24 56.25
CA GLN A 13 11.10 22.15 55.50
C GLN A 13 9.74 22.61 54.92
N GLY A 14 9.75 23.01 53.65
CA GLY A 14 8.54 23.34 52.90
C GLY A 14 8.79 23.53 51.39
N GLY A 15 9.93 24.11 51.03
CA GLY A 15 10.28 24.36 49.62
C GLY A 15 10.41 23.09 48.76
N THR A 16 10.92 22.00 49.32
CA THR A 16 11.10 20.72 48.59
C THR A 16 9.77 20.08 48.19
N ILE A 17 8.72 20.20 49.02
CA ILE A 17 7.39 19.69 48.70
C ILE A 17 6.77 20.46 47.53
N VAL A 18 6.94 21.79 47.51
CA VAL A 18 6.45 22.63 46.41
C VAL A 18 7.18 22.29 45.11
N LEU A 19 8.50 22.15 45.15
CA LEU A 19 9.30 21.75 43.99
C LEU A 19 8.90 20.35 43.48
N PHE A 20 8.69 19.40 44.39
CA PHE A 20 8.25 18.05 44.04
C PHE A 20 6.86 18.04 43.39
N ALA A 21 5.91 18.81 43.92
CA ALA A 21 4.57 18.94 43.35
C ALA A 21 4.62 19.50 41.92
N VAL A 22 5.44 20.52 41.67
CA VAL A 22 5.63 21.09 40.32
C VAL A 22 6.25 20.06 39.38
N LEU A 23 7.31 19.35 39.81
CA LEU A 23 7.95 18.33 39.00
C LEU A 23 7.01 17.16 38.67
N MET A 24 6.15 16.76 39.60
CA MET A 24 5.16 15.71 39.35
C MET A 24 4.21 16.10 38.21
N VAL A 25 3.72 17.35 38.20
CA VAL A 25 2.85 17.86 37.11
C VAL A 25 3.59 17.82 35.77
N VAL A 26 4.86 18.22 35.73
CA VAL A 26 5.67 18.19 34.50
C VAL A 26 5.86 16.76 34.00
N ILE A 27 6.18 15.81 34.88
CA ILE A 27 6.36 14.39 34.50
C ILE A 27 5.06 13.80 33.96
N VAL A 28 3.92 14.06 34.63
CA VAL A 28 2.61 13.60 34.16
C VAL A 28 2.26 14.23 32.81
N GLY A 29 2.55 15.52 32.63
CA GLY A 29 2.35 16.21 31.35
C GLY A 29 3.19 15.62 30.21
N MET A 30 4.46 15.30 30.47
CA MET A 30 5.32 14.63 29.49
C MET A 30 4.84 13.20 29.18
N ALA A 31 4.39 12.44 30.18
CA ALA A 31 3.84 11.10 29.98
C ALA A 31 2.56 11.14 29.13
N ALA A 32 1.65 12.07 29.42
CA ALA A 32 0.45 12.31 28.63
C ALA A 32 0.78 12.63 27.16
N PHE A 33 1.73 13.52 26.93
CA PHE A 33 2.20 13.87 25.58
C PHE A 33 2.83 12.68 24.85
N ALA A 34 3.63 11.88 25.54
CA ALA A 34 4.23 10.68 24.96
C ALA A 34 3.18 9.65 24.52
N VAL A 35 2.10 9.47 25.30
CA VAL A 35 0.99 8.58 24.94
C VAL A 35 0.23 9.10 23.70
N ASP A 36 -0.07 10.39 23.64
CA ASP A 36 -0.79 10.97 22.50
C ASP A 36 0.03 10.88 21.19
N ILE A 37 1.34 11.17 21.24
CA ILE A 37 2.23 10.98 20.08
C ILE A 37 2.32 9.51 19.70
N GLY A 38 2.52 8.62 20.68
CA GLY A 38 2.60 7.19 20.44
C GLY A 38 1.36 6.66 19.71
N ARG A 39 0.17 7.11 20.14
CA ARG A 39 -1.09 6.79 19.49
C ARG A 39 -1.16 7.36 18.07
N MET A 40 -0.79 8.62 17.86
CA MET A 40 -0.80 9.23 16.53
C MET A 40 0.08 8.45 15.55
N GLN A 41 1.28 8.04 15.98
CA GLN A 41 2.20 7.25 15.15
C GLN A 41 1.67 5.83 14.89
N LEU A 42 1.03 5.21 15.86
CA LEU A 42 0.39 3.90 15.69
C LEU A 42 -0.72 3.95 14.64
N VAL A 43 -1.66 4.89 14.77
CA VAL A 43 -2.76 5.07 13.81
C VAL A 43 -2.23 5.39 12.42
N ARG A 44 -1.20 6.24 12.34
CA ARG A 44 -0.49 6.56 11.09
C ARG A 44 0.03 5.31 10.38
N SER A 45 0.69 4.42 11.12
CA SER A 45 1.26 3.19 10.57
C SER A 45 0.16 2.22 10.12
N GLN A 46 -0.86 2.02 10.96
CA GLN A 46 -1.99 1.14 10.66
C GLN A 46 -2.75 1.60 9.41
N LEU A 47 -3.03 2.89 9.28
CA LEU A 47 -3.72 3.43 8.12
C LEU A 47 -2.87 3.29 6.84
N GLN A 48 -1.54 3.50 6.94
CA GLN A 48 -0.64 3.25 5.81
C GLN A 48 -0.70 1.78 5.38
N SER A 49 -0.58 0.84 6.31
CA SER A 49 -0.67 -0.60 6.00
C SER A 49 -2.01 -0.99 5.37
N ALA A 50 -3.11 -0.38 5.82
CA ALA A 50 -4.43 -0.59 5.24
C ALA A 50 -4.50 -0.11 3.78
N VAL A 51 -4.01 1.10 3.53
CA VAL A 51 -3.98 1.74 2.21
C VAL A 51 -3.06 0.99 1.24
N ASP A 52 -1.88 0.55 1.70
CA ASP A 52 -0.96 -0.27 0.92
C ASP A 52 -1.58 -1.62 0.52
N ALA A 53 -2.26 -2.28 1.47
CA ALA A 53 -2.97 -3.53 1.21
C ALA A 53 -4.09 -3.36 0.18
N GLY A 54 -4.86 -2.28 0.28
CA GLY A 54 -5.88 -1.91 -0.70
C GLY A 54 -5.31 -1.67 -2.08
N ALA A 55 -4.22 -0.89 -2.16
CA ALA A 55 -3.56 -0.58 -3.42
C ALA A 55 -3.04 -1.86 -4.09
N ILE A 56 -2.31 -2.72 -3.36
CA ILE A 56 -1.79 -3.97 -3.91
C ILE A 56 -2.93 -4.90 -4.38
N ALA A 57 -4.01 -5.03 -3.59
CA ALA A 57 -5.13 -5.88 -3.95
C ALA A 57 -5.87 -5.38 -5.20
N GLY A 58 -6.15 -4.08 -5.27
CA GLY A 58 -6.76 -3.45 -6.45
C GLY A 58 -5.86 -3.52 -7.68
N GLY A 59 -4.56 -3.26 -7.52
CA GLY A 59 -3.57 -3.35 -8.59
C GLY A 59 -3.40 -4.78 -9.13
N LEU A 60 -3.43 -5.79 -8.25
CA LEU A 60 -3.42 -7.19 -8.67
C LEU A 60 -4.70 -7.59 -9.42
N HIS A 61 -5.86 -7.06 -9.00
CA HIS A 61 -7.11 -7.26 -9.73
C HIS A 61 -7.04 -6.65 -11.13
N LEU A 62 -6.58 -5.41 -11.25
CA LEU A 62 -6.35 -4.76 -12.57
C LEU A 62 -5.35 -5.54 -13.43
N LYS A 63 -4.32 -6.13 -12.83
CA LYS A 63 -3.36 -6.96 -13.56
C LYS A 63 -4.00 -8.20 -14.21
N ASN A 64 -4.94 -8.84 -13.51
CA ASN A 64 -5.60 -10.06 -13.99
C ASN A 64 -6.80 -9.73 -14.88
N ASN A 65 -7.48 -8.62 -14.61
CA ASN A 65 -8.70 -8.18 -15.26
C ASN A 65 -8.60 -6.67 -15.61
N PRO A 66 -7.85 -6.30 -16.67
CA PRO A 66 -7.55 -4.90 -17.00
C PRO A 66 -8.76 -4.01 -17.26
N ASP A 67 -9.88 -4.62 -17.70
CA ASP A 67 -11.12 -3.92 -18.01
C ASP A 67 -12.07 -3.80 -16.80
N ASP A 68 -11.82 -4.53 -15.70
CA ASP A 68 -12.69 -4.57 -14.52
C ASP A 68 -12.25 -3.55 -13.44
N ILE A 69 -12.42 -2.28 -13.77
CA ILE A 69 -12.09 -1.16 -12.87
C ILE A 69 -12.96 -1.16 -11.61
N GLN A 70 -14.25 -1.50 -11.74
CA GLN A 70 -15.17 -1.50 -10.60
C GLN A 70 -14.84 -2.64 -9.63
N GLY A 71 -14.53 -3.83 -10.15
CA GLY A 71 -14.04 -4.94 -9.34
C GLY A 71 -12.73 -4.60 -8.63
N ALA A 72 -11.79 -3.92 -9.31
CA ALA A 72 -10.55 -3.49 -8.70
C ALA A 72 -10.77 -2.53 -7.52
N LYS A 73 -11.69 -1.56 -7.67
CA LYS A 73 -12.05 -0.64 -6.58
C LYS A 73 -12.72 -1.39 -5.43
N ALA A 74 -13.71 -2.24 -5.71
CA ALA A 74 -14.40 -3.01 -4.69
C ALA A 74 -13.45 -3.94 -3.90
N VAL A 75 -12.50 -4.58 -4.59
CA VAL A 75 -11.46 -5.40 -3.95
C VAL A 75 -10.58 -4.51 -3.07
N ALA A 76 -10.08 -3.37 -3.58
CA ALA A 76 -9.27 -2.44 -2.78
C ALA A 76 -10.00 -1.99 -1.50
N GLU A 77 -11.26 -1.57 -1.59
CA GLU A 77 -12.09 -1.18 -0.43
C GLU A 77 -12.23 -2.34 0.57
N SER A 78 -12.49 -3.55 0.08
CA SER A 78 -12.66 -4.72 0.96
C SER A 78 -11.40 -5.06 1.76
N PHE A 79 -10.21 -4.85 1.16
CA PHE A 79 -8.95 -5.08 1.85
C PHE A 79 -8.65 -3.97 2.85
N ILE A 80 -8.95 -2.71 2.53
CA ILE A 80 -8.80 -1.59 3.47
C ILE A 80 -9.74 -1.78 4.67
N ALA A 81 -11.00 -2.14 4.43
CA ALA A 81 -12.01 -2.36 5.47
C ALA A 81 -11.69 -3.53 6.42
N LYS A 82 -10.90 -4.52 5.96
CA LYS A 82 -10.41 -5.64 6.79
C LYS A 82 -9.26 -5.24 7.72
N ASN A 83 -8.59 -4.12 7.45
CA ASN A 83 -7.50 -3.64 8.28
C ASN A 83 -8.03 -2.78 9.42
N LYS A 84 -7.57 -3.09 10.64
CA LYS A 84 -7.94 -2.33 11.84
C LYS A 84 -7.06 -1.09 11.96
N VAL A 85 -7.68 0.06 12.17
CA VAL A 85 -7.00 1.33 12.42
C VAL A 85 -7.46 1.88 13.78
N GLY A 86 -6.51 2.23 14.64
CA GLY A 86 -6.79 2.57 16.03
C GLY A 86 -7.26 1.37 16.86
N PHE A 87 -8.17 1.60 17.80
CA PHE A 87 -8.60 0.59 18.78
C PHE A 87 -9.78 -0.27 18.32
N VAL A 88 -10.68 0.25 17.47
CA VAL A 88 -11.92 -0.46 17.10
C VAL A 88 -12.46 -0.07 15.71
N ALA A 89 -11.90 0.95 15.05
CA ALA A 89 -12.45 1.48 13.82
C ALA A 89 -11.89 0.73 12.61
N ASN A 90 -12.77 0.10 11.85
CA ASN A 90 -12.49 -0.16 10.44
C ASN A 90 -12.51 1.19 9.73
N VAL A 91 -11.64 1.40 8.74
CA VAL A 91 -11.66 2.63 7.93
C VAL A 91 -13.02 2.72 7.24
N PRO A 92 -13.81 3.79 7.44
CA PRO A 92 -15.11 3.93 6.79
C PRO A 92 -14.92 3.98 5.27
N PRO A 93 -15.79 3.33 4.47
CA PRO A 93 -15.70 3.39 3.01
C PRO A 93 -15.74 4.82 2.47
N GLU A 94 -16.51 5.70 3.14
CA GLU A 94 -16.70 7.10 2.77
C GLU A 94 -15.44 7.96 2.88
N THR A 95 -14.43 7.52 3.63
CA THR A 95 -13.17 8.26 3.76
C THR A 95 -12.07 7.77 2.82
N ILE A 96 -12.39 6.79 1.98
CA ILE A 96 -11.50 6.20 0.98
C ILE A 96 -11.84 6.79 -0.39
N ALA A 97 -10.88 7.46 -1.01
CA ALA A 97 -10.91 7.88 -2.39
C ALA A 97 -10.07 6.91 -3.23
N LEU A 98 -10.70 6.30 -4.23
CA LEU A 98 -10.06 5.35 -5.14
C LEU A 98 -10.08 5.87 -6.57
N GLU A 99 -8.89 6.03 -7.13
CA GLU A 99 -8.68 6.47 -8.50
C GLU A 99 -7.90 5.40 -9.26
N THR A 100 -8.33 5.10 -10.47
CA THR A 100 -7.57 4.24 -11.38
C THR A 100 -6.88 5.09 -12.43
N GLY A 101 -5.76 4.61 -12.94
CA GLY A 101 -4.97 5.36 -13.90
C GLY A 101 -3.75 4.61 -14.37
N ASN A 102 -2.80 5.37 -14.89
CA ASN A 102 -1.52 4.86 -15.35
C ASN A 102 -0.41 5.53 -14.54
N TRP A 103 0.57 4.72 -14.15
CA TRP A 103 1.77 5.18 -13.49
C TRP A 103 2.92 5.18 -14.49
N ASP A 104 3.57 6.33 -14.68
CA ASP A 104 4.80 6.42 -15.44
C ASP A 104 6.01 6.33 -14.50
N PRO A 105 6.82 5.27 -14.56
CA PRO A 105 7.97 5.10 -13.69
C PRO A 105 9.13 6.05 -14.02
N ASN A 106 9.17 6.66 -15.20
CA ASN A 106 10.25 7.58 -15.58
C ASN A 106 10.03 8.99 -15.02
N THR A 107 8.77 9.41 -14.96
CA THR A 107 8.37 10.72 -14.45
C THR A 107 7.84 10.65 -13.02
N GLU A 108 7.63 9.46 -12.47
CA GLU A 108 6.98 9.21 -11.18
C GLU A 108 5.61 9.89 -11.07
N THR A 109 4.88 9.92 -12.18
CA THR A 109 3.57 10.58 -12.25
C THR A 109 2.43 9.57 -12.37
N PHE A 110 1.36 9.84 -11.60
CA PHE A 110 0.09 9.17 -11.76
C PHE A 110 -0.84 10.02 -12.63
N THR A 111 -1.37 9.41 -13.69
CA THR A 111 -2.37 10.04 -14.54
C THR A 111 -3.67 9.24 -14.46
N ALA A 112 -4.74 9.87 -13.96
CA ALA A 112 -6.04 9.24 -13.86
C ALA A 112 -6.57 8.82 -15.24
N SER A 113 -7.04 7.58 -15.35
CA SER A 113 -7.59 7.01 -16.57
C SER A 113 -8.55 5.88 -16.22
N ASN A 114 -9.68 5.82 -16.94
CA ASN A 114 -10.65 4.73 -16.84
C ASN A 114 -10.58 3.77 -18.03
N THR A 115 -9.57 3.91 -18.88
CA THR A 115 -9.36 3.07 -20.05
C THR A 115 -7.95 2.51 -20.01
N ARG A 116 -7.82 1.18 -19.99
CA ARG A 116 -6.53 0.46 -19.89
C ARG A 116 -5.72 0.89 -18.67
N ALA A 117 -6.38 1.06 -17.52
CA ALA A 117 -5.73 1.47 -16.28
C ALA A 117 -4.78 0.36 -15.78
N SER A 118 -3.50 0.70 -15.61
CA SER A 118 -2.47 -0.22 -15.11
C SER A 118 -2.11 0.01 -13.64
N ALA A 119 -2.65 1.07 -13.04
CA ALA A 119 -2.39 1.47 -11.67
C ALA A 119 -3.66 1.87 -10.93
N ILE A 120 -3.65 1.67 -9.62
CA ILE A 120 -4.66 2.18 -8.70
C ILE A 120 -3.99 3.09 -7.66
N HIS A 121 -4.58 4.25 -7.46
CA HIS A 121 -4.25 5.21 -6.42
C HIS A 121 -5.32 5.14 -5.33
N VAL A 122 -4.88 4.82 -4.13
CA VAL A 122 -5.70 4.72 -2.94
C VAL A 122 -5.33 5.88 -2.02
N HIS A 123 -6.30 6.70 -1.66
CA HIS A 123 -6.15 7.76 -0.69
C HIS A 123 -7.21 7.58 0.41
N ALA A 124 -6.78 7.51 1.67
CA ALA A 124 -7.69 7.39 2.79
C ALA A 124 -7.37 8.44 3.86
N VAL A 125 -8.41 9.00 4.45
CA VAL A 125 -8.27 9.94 5.58
C VAL A 125 -8.98 9.38 6.79
N GLN A 126 -8.24 9.09 7.86
CA GLN A 126 -8.88 8.79 9.14
C GLN A 126 -9.20 10.12 9.82
N ASN A 127 -10.49 10.45 9.93
CA ASN A 127 -10.98 11.67 10.56
C ASN A 127 -11.42 11.43 12.01
N ASN A 128 -11.33 12.47 12.83
CA ASN A 128 -11.87 12.52 14.19
C ASN A 128 -11.31 11.44 15.15
N GLU A 129 -10.03 11.08 15.03
CA GLU A 129 -9.40 10.19 16.01
C GLU A 129 -9.19 10.92 17.32
N PRO A 130 -9.75 10.44 18.45
CA PRO A 130 -9.66 11.18 19.70
C PRO A 130 -8.24 11.18 20.27
N PHE A 131 -7.84 12.29 20.87
CA PHE A 131 -6.67 12.31 21.74
C PHE A 131 -7.01 11.70 23.12
N PHE A 132 -6.02 11.15 23.82
CA PHE A 132 -6.21 10.65 25.18
C PHE A 132 -6.10 11.76 26.22
N PHE A 133 -5.06 12.59 26.14
CA PHE A 133 -4.79 13.63 27.14
C PHE A 133 -4.82 15.05 26.57
N ALA A 134 -4.59 15.24 25.27
CA ALA A 134 -4.64 16.55 24.62
C ALA A 134 -6.03 17.23 24.69
N GLY A 135 -7.09 16.47 25.00
CA GLY A 135 -8.42 17.01 25.28
C GLY A 135 -8.45 18.01 26.43
N ILE A 136 -7.52 17.91 27.40
CA ILE A 136 -7.36 18.87 28.50
C ILE A 136 -6.95 20.26 27.97
N PHE A 137 -6.29 20.33 26.82
CA PHE A 137 -5.86 21.55 26.15
C PHE A 137 -6.82 22.02 25.04
N GLY A 138 -8.04 21.45 24.99
CA GLY A 138 -9.06 21.81 23.99
C GLY A 138 -8.90 21.16 22.61
N GLN A 139 -7.92 20.24 22.45
CA GLN A 139 -7.75 19.45 21.23
C GLN A 139 -8.37 18.07 21.42
N SER A 140 -9.58 17.86 20.90
CA SER A 140 -10.32 16.62 21.11
C SER A 140 -9.97 15.52 20.10
N SER A 141 -9.54 15.88 18.89
CA SER A 141 -9.26 14.90 17.83
C SER A 141 -8.22 15.35 16.82
N PHE A 142 -7.70 14.38 16.05
CA PHE A 142 -6.83 14.60 14.90
C PHE A 142 -7.30 13.83 13.67
N SER A 143 -6.82 14.29 12.50
CA SER A 143 -6.98 13.58 11.22
C SER A 143 -5.64 13.25 10.61
N ILE A 144 -5.54 12.10 9.95
CA ILE A 144 -4.33 11.66 9.23
C ILE A 144 -4.71 11.23 7.81
N PRO A 145 -4.25 11.95 6.77
CA PRO A 145 -4.33 11.46 5.40
C PRO A 145 -3.20 10.47 5.11
N ARG A 146 -3.47 9.43 4.32
CA ARG A 146 -2.50 8.46 3.80
C ARG A 146 -2.86 8.07 2.36
N GLN A 147 -1.84 7.77 1.58
CA GLN A 147 -2.01 7.34 0.20
C GLN A 147 -1.02 6.24 -0.18
N ALA A 148 -1.40 5.43 -1.16
CA ALA A 148 -0.54 4.45 -1.82
C ALA A 148 -0.95 4.31 -3.28
N ILE A 149 0.03 4.06 -4.13
CA ILE A 149 -0.18 3.76 -5.54
C ILE A 149 0.41 2.39 -5.79
N ALA A 150 -0.40 1.49 -6.35
CA ALA A 150 0.08 0.22 -6.86
C ALA A 150 -0.06 0.23 -8.37
N SER A 151 1.06 0.03 -9.05
CA SER A 151 1.11 -0.14 -10.49
C SER A 151 1.55 -1.56 -10.81
N ALA A 152 0.82 -2.21 -11.70
CA ALA A 152 1.22 -3.46 -12.32
C ALA A 152 1.49 -3.20 -13.80
N PRO A 153 2.59 -2.49 -14.14
CA PRO A 153 2.90 -2.21 -15.53
C PRO A 153 3.11 -3.56 -16.22
N GLY A 154 2.44 -3.73 -17.37
CA GLY A 154 2.67 -4.90 -18.19
C GLY A 154 4.11 -4.86 -18.71
N ILE A 155 5.00 -5.67 -18.14
CA ILE A 155 6.38 -5.78 -18.62
C ILE A 155 6.33 -6.42 -20.01
N PRO A 156 6.85 -5.77 -21.07
CA PRO A 156 6.91 -6.38 -22.39
C PRO A 156 7.79 -7.64 -22.35
N LEU A 157 7.27 -8.73 -22.89
CA LEU A 157 7.94 -10.02 -22.96
C LEU A 157 8.57 -10.21 -24.34
N ASP A 158 9.83 -10.65 -24.37
CA ASP A 158 10.48 -11.13 -25.59
C ASP A 158 10.31 -12.65 -25.66
N ILE A 159 9.54 -13.12 -26.63
CA ILE A 159 9.19 -14.54 -26.81
C ILE A 159 9.82 -15.04 -28.11
N VAL A 160 10.60 -16.11 -28.06
CA VAL A 160 11.17 -16.76 -29.26
C VAL A 160 10.53 -18.12 -29.47
N MET A 161 9.79 -18.26 -30.57
CA MET A 161 9.22 -19.54 -31.01
C MET A 161 10.23 -20.28 -31.86
N VAL A 162 10.70 -21.44 -31.38
CA VAL A 162 11.56 -22.35 -32.16
C VAL A 162 10.70 -23.46 -32.72
N LEU A 163 10.48 -23.43 -34.04
CA LEU A 163 9.59 -24.32 -34.76
C LEU A 163 10.40 -25.44 -35.42
N ASP A 164 10.05 -26.70 -35.14
CA ASP A 164 10.64 -27.85 -35.83
C ASP A 164 10.04 -28.02 -37.23
N LEU A 165 10.92 -28.04 -38.24
CA LEU A 165 10.63 -28.22 -39.67
C LEU A 165 11.27 -29.51 -40.20
N SER A 166 11.54 -30.48 -39.32
CA SER A 166 12.09 -31.79 -39.68
C SER A 166 11.16 -32.63 -40.56
N SER A 167 11.72 -33.64 -41.23
CA SER A 167 10.96 -34.53 -42.14
C SER A 167 9.81 -35.28 -41.45
N SER A 168 9.85 -35.47 -40.13
CA SER A 168 8.80 -36.10 -39.34
C SER A 168 7.60 -35.20 -39.07
N MET A 169 7.73 -33.89 -39.32
CA MET A 169 6.63 -32.93 -39.23
C MET A 169 5.76 -32.95 -40.50
N GLY A 170 6.26 -33.51 -41.61
CA GLY A 170 5.52 -33.66 -42.87
C GLY A 170 4.54 -34.84 -42.90
N SER A 171 4.45 -35.65 -41.83
CA SER A 171 3.45 -36.72 -41.69
C SER A 171 2.33 -36.30 -40.75
N ASP A 172 1.16 -36.92 -40.89
CA ASP A 172 -0.02 -36.73 -40.03
C ASP A 172 -0.55 -35.29 -39.93
N GLY A 173 -0.29 -34.43 -40.92
CA GLY A 173 -0.83 -33.07 -40.95
C GLY A 173 -0.20 -32.12 -39.92
N ARG A 174 0.95 -32.45 -39.34
CA ARG A 174 1.55 -31.72 -38.20
C ARG A 174 2.09 -30.35 -38.61
N ILE A 175 2.62 -30.20 -39.82
CA ILE A 175 3.01 -28.89 -40.38
C ILE A 175 1.77 -28.03 -40.61
N GLU A 176 0.70 -28.60 -41.13
CA GLU A 176 -0.56 -27.89 -41.36
C GLU A 176 -1.18 -27.43 -40.05
N ALA A 177 -1.15 -28.26 -39.00
CA ALA A 177 -1.57 -27.89 -37.65
C ALA A 177 -0.71 -26.75 -37.07
N LEU A 178 0.62 -26.79 -37.27
CA LEU A 178 1.53 -25.73 -36.84
C LEU A 178 1.25 -24.41 -37.56
N GLN A 179 0.96 -24.46 -38.86
CA GLN A 179 0.60 -23.29 -39.67
C GLN A 179 -0.73 -22.66 -39.22
N GLN A 180 -1.68 -23.46 -38.73
CA GLN A 180 -2.95 -22.96 -38.18
C GLN A 180 -2.81 -22.44 -36.75
N ALA A 181 -2.04 -23.11 -35.90
CA ALA A 181 -1.91 -22.77 -34.48
C ALA A 181 -0.97 -21.57 -34.24
N SER A 182 0.05 -21.36 -35.07
CA SER A 182 1.02 -20.27 -34.86
C SER A 182 0.40 -18.87 -34.94
N PRO A 183 -0.47 -18.55 -35.93
CA PRO A 183 -1.19 -17.27 -35.96
C PRO A 183 -2.12 -17.09 -34.76
N GLU A 184 -2.83 -18.15 -34.36
CA GLU A 184 -3.74 -18.10 -33.21
C GLU A 184 -2.99 -17.81 -31.90
N PHE A 185 -1.82 -18.43 -31.71
CA PHE A 185 -0.94 -18.13 -30.59
C PHE A 185 -0.49 -16.67 -30.58
N VAL A 186 -0.04 -16.13 -31.73
CA VAL A 186 0.35 -14.72 -31.86
C VAL A 186 -0.81 -13.80 -31.50
N THR A 187 -2.02 -14.07 -32.02
CA THR A 187 -3.22 -13.29 -31.69
C THR A 187 -3.56 -13.33 -30.20
N ASN A 188 -3.42 -14.49 -29.53
CA ASN A 188 -3.67 -14.60 -28.10
C ASN A 188 -2.66 -13.80 -27.25
N ILE A 189 -1.42 -13.65 -27.73
CA ILE A 189 -0.40 -12.82 -27.05
C ILE A 189 -0.60 -11.33 -27.34
N GLU A 190 -0.96 -10.95 -28.57
CA GLU A 190 -1.29 -9.56 -28.92
C GLU A 190 -2.50 -9.04 -28.14
N LEU A 191 -3.47 -9.91 -27.82
CA LEU A 191 -4.61 -9.57 -26.96
C LEU A 191 -4.23 -9.29 -25.49
N SER A 192 -3.02 -9.67 -25.05
CA SER A 192 -2.55 -9.53 -23.66
C SER A 192 -2.04 -8.12 -23.28
N LEU A 193 -2.34 -7.10 -24.10
CA LEU A 193 -2.15 -5.66 -23.82
C LEU A 193 -0.70 -5.18 -23.59
N LYS A 194 0.31 -5.97 -23.94
CA LYS A 194 1.72 -5.61 -23.74
C LYS A 194 2.45 -5.45 -25.06
N GLU A 195 3.47 -4.59 -25.10
CA GLU A 195 4.40 -4.45 -26.23
C GLU A 195 5.32 -5.68 -26.35
N ASP A 196 4.74 -6.88 -26.34
CA ASP A 196 5.45 -8.15 -26.40
C ASP A 196 6.08 -8.30 -27.80
N ARG A 197 7.35 -8.71 -27.86
CA ARG A 197 8.06 -8.95 -29.11
C ARG A 197 8.13 -10.44 -29.36
N ILE A 198 7.75 -10.86 -30.55
CA ILE A 198 7.74 -12.27 -30.93
C ILE A 198 8.77 -12.50 -32.03
N GLY A 199 9.76 -13.35 -31.76
CA GLY A 199 10.69 -13.89 -32.75
C GLY A 199 10.28 -15.30 -33.16
N VAL A 200 10.47 -15.66 -34.43
CA VAL A 200 10.24 -17.02 -34.92
C VAL A 200 11.50 -17.55 -35.59
N MET A 201 11.94 -18.74 -35.19
CA MET A 201 13.06 -19.45 -35.78
C MET A 201 12.62 -20.86 -36.19
N GLY A 202 12.75 -21.18 -37.48
CA GLY A 202 12.59 -22.54 -37.97
C GLY A 202 13.89 -23.31 -37.88
N TYR A 203 13.86 -24.53 -37.36
CA TYR A 203 14.98 -25.47 -37.39
C TYR A 203 14.60 -26.71 -38.19
N GLY A 204 15.45 -27.14 -39.11
CA GLY A 204 15.22 -28.35 -39.89
C GLY A 204 16.52 -28.89 -40.49
N ALA A 205 16.59 -30.20 -40.63
CA ALA A 205 17.73 -30.85 -41.28
C ALA A 205 17.59 -30.75 -42.80
N ARG A 206 18.60 -30.19 -43.47
CA ARG A 206 18.69 -30.19 -44.93
C ARG A 206 18.79 -31.64 -45.41
N LYS A 207 17.79 -32.11 -46.15
CA LYS A 207 17.83 -33.41 -46.82
C LYS A 207 19.04 -33.41 -47.77
N GLY A 208 20.05 -34.21 -47.46
CA GLY A 208 21.21 -34.41 -48.32
C GLY A 208 20.74 -34.84 -49.71
N ARG A 209 21.32 -34.24 -50.75
CA ARG A 209 21.16 -34.69 -52.14
C ARG A 209 21.65 -36.12 -52.28
#